data_AF-A0A0A7EIG0-F1
#
_entry.id   AF-A0A0A7EIG0-F1
#
_cell.length_a   1.000
_cell.length_b   1.000
_cell.length_c   1.000
_cell.angle_alpha   90.00
_cell.angle_beta   90.00
_cell.angle_gamma   90.00
#
_symmetry.space_group_name_H-M   'P 1'
#
loop_
_entity.id
_entity.type
_entity.pdbx_description
1 polymer ?
#
loop_
_entity_poly.entity_id
_entity_poly.type
_entity_poly.pdbx_seq_one_letter_code
_entity_poly.pdbx_strand_id
1 'polypeptide(L)'
;MKHLFDWSYNPSLEGKLLCRACGPTKFSDGSKMKSDHWGEYGIWHNRFERRYLPHGEFKTNNQGNLEHIESGLIGNEAYKKFARSEPYPLKENV
;
A
#
# COMPACT_ATOMS: atom_id res chain seq x y z
N MET A 1 -10.75 27.54 3.33
CA MET A 1 -11.39 27.19 2.04
C MET A 1 -11.80 25.74 2.08
N LYS A 2 -13.09 25.45 1.80
CA LYS A 2 -13.64 24.10 1.78
C LYS A 2 -13.19 23.38 0.50
N HIS A 3 -12.05 22.71 0.53
CA HIS A 3 -11.75 21.64 -0.43
C HIS A 3 -12.32 20.35 0.15
N LEU A 4 -13.63 20.16 0.06
CA LEU A 4 -14.28 18.92 0.51
C LEU A 4 -13.73 17.77 -0.33
N PHE A 5 -13.48 16.61 0.25
CA PHE A 5 -12.90 15.50 -0.49
C PHE A 5 -13.92 14.85 -1.44
N ASP A 6 -13.47 14.15 -2.48
CA ASP A 6 -14.38 13.36 -3.32
C ASP A 6 -14.73 12.05 -2.63
N TRP A 7 -15.94 11.97 -2.08
CA TRP A 7 -16.50 10.80 -1.42
C TRP A 7 -17.40 9.95 -2.32
N SER A 8 -17.54 10.29 -3.61
CA SER A 8 -18.47 9.61 -4.51
C SER A 8 -18.25 8.10 -4.61
N TYR A 9 -17.01 7.64 -4.42
CA TYR A 9 -16.65 6.22 -4.42
C TYR A 9 -17.19 5.46 -3.19
N ASN A 10 -17.35 6.13 -2.04
CA ASN A 10 -17.91 5.56 -0.83
C ASN A 10 -18.40 6.65 0.16
N PRO A 11 -19.63 7.18 -0.02
CA PRO A 11 -20.17 8.27 0.80
C PRO A 11 -20.25 7.95 2.30
N SER A 12 -20.35 6.67 2.66
CA SER A 12 -20.47 6.22 4.06
C SER A 12 -19.20 6.46 4.90
N LEU A 13 -18.10 6.87 4.27
CA LEU A 13 -16.82 7.13 4.90
C LEU A 13 -16.60 8.62 5.22
N GLU A 14 -17.46 9.52 4.74
CA GLU A 14 -17.35 10.96 4.98
C GLU A 14 -17.36 11.27 6.48
N GLY A 15 -16.40 12.09 6.92
CA GLY A 15 -16.27 12.51 8.32
C GLY A 15 -15.64 11.47 9.26
N LYS A 16 -15.23 10.29 8.76
CA LYS A 16 -14.56 9.26 9.59
C LYS A 16 -13.05 9.48 9.68
N LEU A 17 -12.44 8.97 10.76
CA LEU A 17 -10.99 8.86 10.90
C LEU A 17 -10.48 7.66 10.10
N LEU A 18 -10.04 7.91 8.87
CA LEU A 18 -9.57 6.88 7.95
C LEU A 18 -8.04 6.86 7.88
N CYS A 19 -7.48 5.67 7.72
CA CYS A 19 -6.09 5.54 7.34
C CYS A 19 -5.89 6.02 5.90
N ARG A 20 -4.64 6.32 5.53
CA ARG A 20 -4.28 6.69 4.16
C ARG A 20 -4.80 5.72 3.11
N ALA A 21 -4.76 4.42 3.40
CA ALA A 21 -5.19 3.38 2.46
C ALA A 21 -6.70 3.40 2.17
N CYS A 22 -7.52 3.90 3.10
CA CYS A 22 -8.97 3.93 2.98
C CYS A 22 -9.53 5.33 2.70
N GLY A 23 -8.69 6.38 2.79
CA GLY A 23 -9.07 7.76 2.56
C GLY A 23 -9.20 8.13 1.07
N PRO A 24 -9.92 9.22 0.75
CA PRO A 24 -10.02 9.76 -0.61
C PRO A 24 -8.64 10.04 -1.22
N THR A 25 -8.53 9.81 -2.53
CA THR A 25 -7.30 10.08 -3.32
C THR A 25 -7.38 11.38 -4.12
N LYS A 26 -8.53 12.03 -4.11
CA LYS A 26 -8.83 13.27 -4.84
C LYS A 26 -9.62 14.25 -3.97
N PHE A 27 -9.46 15.53 -4.25
CA PHE A 27 -10.36 16.57 -3.76
C PHE A 27 -11.65 16.61 -4.61
N SER A 28 -12.71 17.26 -4.11
CA SER A 28 -14.00 17.41 -4.81
C SER A 28 -13.89 18.15 -6.15
N ASP A 29 -12.85 18.96 -6.33
CA ASP A 29 -12.53 19.60 -7.61
C ASP A 29 -11.84 18.66 -8.61
N GLY A 30 -11.64 17.39 -8.24
CA GLY A 30 -11.02 16.35 -9.06
C GLY A 30 -9.49 16.36 -9.04
N SER A 31 -8.86 17.34 -8.39
CA SER A 31 -7.40 17.38 -8.26
C SER A 31 -6.90 16.20 -7.42
N LYS A 32 -5.77 15.62 -7.82
CA LYS A 32 -5.17 14.47 -7.12
C LYS A 32 -4.46 14.96 -5.88
N MET A 33 -4.65 14.25 -4.77
CA MET A 33 -3.78 14.43 -3.61
C MET A 33 -2.37 13.95 -3.94
N LYS A 34 -1.35 14.63 -3.41
CA LYS A 34 0.03 14.11 -3.46
C LYS A 34 0.05 12.73 -2.79
N SER A 35 0.55 11.74 -3.51
CA SER A 35 0.55 10.33 -3.10
C SER A 35 1.75 9.95 -2.25
N ASP A 36 2.33 10.88 -1.49
CA ASP A 36 3.31 10.50 -0.50
C ASP A 36 2.62 9.79 0.67
N HIS A 37 3.32 8.84 1.28
CA HIS A 37 2.86 8.06 2.44
C HIS A 37 2.61 8.94 3.68
N TRP A 38 2.86 10.24 3.55
CA TRP A 38 2.89 11.29 4.56
C TRP A 38 2.01 12.50 4.21
N GLY A 39 1.18 12.35 3.17
CA GLY A 39 0.43 13.44 2.56
C GLY A 39 -0.63 14.06 3.46
N GLU A 40 -1.29 15.08 2.91
CA GLU A 40 -2.22 15.99 3.61
C GLU A 40 -3.47 15.31 4.20
N TYR A 41 -3.75 14.04 3.86
CA TYR A 41 -4.92 13.32 4.34
C TYR A 41 -4.65 11.83 4.62
N GLY A 42 -5.00 11.37 5.83
CA GLY A 42 -4.81 10.00 6.28
C GLY A 42 -3.34 9.73 6.61
N ILE A 43 -3.04 9.54 7.90
CA ILE A 43 -1.70 9.12 8.34
C ILE A 43 -1.65 7.59 8.25
N TRP A 44 -0.55 7.06 7.71
CA TRP A 44 -0.27 5.63 7.90
C TRP A 44 -0.06 5.36 9.39
N HIS A 45 -0.96 4.59 9.98
CA HIS A 45 -1.02 4.32 11.42
C HIS A 45 -0.21 3.08 11.83
N ASN A 46 0.66 2.59 10.94
CA ASN A 46 1.61 1.50 11.18
C ASN A 46 1.02 0.23 11.83
N ARG A 47 -0.24 -0.09 11.52
CA ARG A 47 -0.91 -1.29 12.07
C ARG A 47 -0.54 -2.58 11.38
N PHE A 48 0.03 -2.50 10.19
CA PHE A 48 0.47 -3.66 9.43
C PHE A 48 1.97 -3.54 9.17
N GLU A 49 2.72 -4.59 9.48
CA GLU A 49 4.13 -4.67 9.06
C GLU A 49 4.22 -4.63 7.55
N ARG A 50 5.26 -3.98 7.02
CA ARG A 50 5.57 -4.07 5.60
C ARG A 50 6.18 -5.44 5.35
N ARG A 51 5.35 -6.39 4.92
CA ARG A 51 5.81 -7.69 4.41
C ARG A 51 5.92 -7.68 2.91
N TYR A 52 7.05 -8.14 2.39
CA TYR A 52 7.32 -8.17 0.97
C TYR A 52 8.19 -9.36 0.58
N LEU A 53 8.07 -9.79 -0.67
CA LEU A 53 9.00 -10.73 -1.29
C LEU A 53 10.23 -9.95 -1.78
N PRO A 54 11.46 -10.37 -1.45
CA PRO A 54 12.67 -9.65 -1.82
C PRO A 54 12.81 -9.44 -3.32
N HIS A 55 13.19 -8.23 -3.72
CA HIS A 55 13.45 -7.91 -5.11
C HIS A 55 14.66 -8.70 -5.63
N GLY A 56 14.57 -9.23 -6.85
CA GLY A 56 15.64 -10.01 -7.47
C GLY A 56 15.67 -11.50 -7.10
N GLU A 57 14.90 -11.95 -6.11
CA GLU A 57 14.84 -13.37 -5.70
C GLU A 57 13.67 -14.14 -6.37
N PHE A 58 12.81 -13.43 -7.10
CA PHE A 58 11.60 -13.96 -7.72
C PHE A 58 11.50 -13.57 -9.19
N LYS A 59 10.91 -14.47 -9.99
CA LYS A 59 10.58 -14.26 -11.40
C LYS A 59 9.14 -14.65 -11.70
N THR A 60 8.60 -14.16 -12.80
CA THR A 60 7.34 -14.68 -13.35
C THR A 60 7.65 -15.95 -14.14
N ASN A 61 7.01 -17.06 -13.81
CA ASN A 61 7.19 -18.32 -14.54
C ASN A 61 6.29 -18.41 -15.78
N ASN A 62 6.41 -19.50 -16.54
CA ASN A 62 5.68 -19.68 -17.80
C ASN A 62 4.15 -19.76 -17.64
N GLN A 63 3.64 -19.93 -16.41
CA GLN A 63 2.22 -19.93 -16.11
C GLN A 63 1.72 -18.57 -15.60
N GLY A 64 2.60 -17.57 -15.52
CA GLY A 64 2.27 -16.26 -14.97
C GLY A 64 2.32 -16.19 -13.43
N ASN A 65 2.83 -17.23 -12.76
CA ASN A 65 2.96 -17.24 -11.31
C ASN A 65 4.29 -16.62 -10.87
N LEU A 66 4.27 -15.96 -9.71
CA LEU A 66 5.50 -15.50 -9.06
C LEU A 66 6.21 -16.69 -8.41
N GLU A 67 7.45 -16.94 -8.83
CA GLU A 67 8.24 -18.11 -8.49
C GLU A 67 9.61 -17.71 -7.94
N HIS A 68 10.00 -18.32 -6.82
CA HIS A 68 11.32 -18.14 -6.22
C HIS A 68 12.39 -18.79 -7.12
N ILE A 69 13.42 -18.01 -7.48
CA ILE A 69 14.39 -18.41 -8.51
C ILE A 69 15.15 -19.69 -8.15
N GLU A 70 15.56 -19.84 -6.89
CA GLU A 70 16.40 -20.98 -6.47
C GLU A 70 15.59 -22.24 -6.17
N SER A 71 14.42 -22.09 -5.55
CA SER A 71 13.65 -23.24 -5.04
C SER A 71 12.43 -23.60 -5.87
N GLY A 72 12.03 -22.78 -6.84
CA GLY A 72 10.82 -22.98 -7.64
C GLY A 72 9.51 -22.87 -6.85
N LEU A 73 9.55 -22.42 -5.59
CA LEU A 73 8.35 -22.29 -4.75
C LEU A 73 7.51 -21.11 -5.24
N ILE A 74 6.19 -21.29 -5.22
CA ILE A 74 5.22 -20.30 -5.68
C ILE A 74 4.20 -19.96 -4.58
N GLY A 75 3.49 -18.85 -4.79
CA GLY A 75 2.31 -18.50 -4.00
C GLY A 75 2.54 -18.42 -2.49
N ASN A 76 1.60 -18.99 -1.72
CA ASN A 76 1.61 -18.90 -0.26
C ASN A 76 2.81 -19.59 0.41
N GLU A 77 3.33 -20.65 -0.19
CA GLU A 77 4.50 -21.36 0.36
C GLU A 77 5.75 -20.49 0.25
N ALA A 78 5.95 -19.87 -0.91
CA ALA A 78 7.05 -18.94 -1.10
C ALA A 78 6.91 -17.71 -0.18
N TYR A 79 5.70 -17.18 -0.03
CA TYR A 79 5.43 -16.06 0.88
C TYR A 79 5.77 -16.40 2.33
N LYS A 80 5.37 -17.58 2.83
CA LYS A 80 5.66 -18.00 4.21
C LYS A 80 7.16 -18.16 4.46
N LYS A 81 7.91 -18.65 3.47
CA LYS A 81 9.33 -18.98 3.62
C LYS A 81 10.27 -17.79 3.39
N PHE A 82 9.95 -16.93 2.42
CA PHE A 82 10.88 -15.92 1.94
C PHE A 82 10.42 -14.48 2.17
N ALA A 83 9.16 -14.24 2.53
CA ALA A 83 8.73 -12.86 2.80
C ALA A 83 9.49 -12.28 4.00
N ARG A 84 10.01 -11.08 3.82
CA ARG A 84 10.68 -10.30 4.85
C ARG A 84 9.71 -9.28 5.43
N SER A 85 9.81 -9.03 6.72
CA SER A 85 9.11 -7.94 7.40
C SER A 85 10.11 -6.81 7.66
N GLU A 86 9.70 -5.58 7.38
CA GLU A 86 10.40 -4.39 7.87
C GLU A 86 9.39 -3.36 8.41
N PRO A 87 9.80 -2.50 9.36
CA PRO A 87 9.00 -1.35 9.73
C PRO A 87 8.73 -0.48 8.50
N TYR A 88 7.56 0.13 8.41
CA TYR A 88 7.38 1.19 7.43
C TYR A 88 8.42 2.30 7.70
N PRO A 89 9.11 2.81 6.66
CA PRO A 89 10.04 3.90 6.86
C PRO A 89 9.31 5.07 7.51
N LEU A 90 10.00 5.82 8.37
CA LEU A 90 9.48 7.06 8.95
C LEU A 90 9.72 8.22 7.97
N LYS A 91 8.89 9.28 8.06
CA LYS A 91 8.94 10.44 7.14
C LYS A 91 10.32 11.07 7.04
N GLU A 92 11.06 11.04 8.14
CA GLU A 92 12.38 11.63 8.29
C GLU A 92 13.49 10.84 7.56
N ASN A 93 13.19 9.62 7.09
CA ASN A 93 14.14 8.66 6.51
C ASN A 93 13.81 8.30 5.04
N VAL A 94 12.99 9.10 4.35
CA VAL A 94 12.59 8.90 2.93
C VAL A 94 13.00 10.09 2.08
#